data_AF-A0A0E3W3S1-F1
#
_entry.id   AF-A0A0E3W3S1-F1
#
_cell.length_a   1.000
_cell.length_b   1.000
_cell.length_c   1.000
_cell.angle_alpha   90.00
_cell.angle_beta   90.00
_cell.angle_gamma   90.00
#
_symmetry.space_group_name_H-M   'P 1'
#
loop_
_entity.id
_entity.type
_entity.pdbx_description
1 polymer ?
#
loop_
_entity_poly.entity_id
_entity_poly.type
_entity_poly.pdbx_seq_one_letter_code
_entity_poly.pdbx_strand_id
1 'polypeptide(L)'
;MQTILEKLKALPQENLFLYWQKELELKKELRQHLCEYRQVQIEDGVQYNFLKHSLAYTGCKQTFFSIVFLNMNSLQVQSALLAESQGLVEDFWHSLPGLIKQEKPAPSHLQFLINIFREDFIPDYTDVLQTLELEDCEYLLARTANKSLRKLLKDRQTELLTLSHQDANYGLNNLPDRNSPYPGLYGDKIVTIKQALANIQTCSPQNNVNPNETERSETLIETAQLLFSAGLLGDSLALLRAIYEKEQTRKYIEPQNRVLITRNLSRVLHKTLSMYALLAYPVEAFRKAGNIYQVFFPGLIPDKKTLLFLELYQNLIAHHSGNLQYTLLELADTCRNFNQADDDIDIMLKMMLQPFEVSSEELTRLLNNMQLQLSPHEAYVTMEILRYLEKNQLLDFSRENYTLILNNYMQLFAWIPSPLFLNREIINQMTPGIDEQNRQEANRIWQTRNSYSPAGLYNLNGTNPAASLSGKDNCHYGHPLDLRLFLGVF
;
A
#
# COMPACT_ATOMS: atom_id res chain seq x y z
N MET A 1 -0.35 43.93 -8.55
CA MET A 1 -1.81 44.02 -8.27
C MET A 1 -2.15 45.10 -7.24
N GLN A 2 -1.42 45.22 -6.12
CA GLN A 2 -1.69 46.27 -5.10
C GLN A 2 -1.67 47.69 -5.68
N THR A 3 -0.69 48.01 -6.53
CA THR A 3 -0.61 49.31 -7.23
C THR A 3 -1.85 49.63 -8.07
N ILE A 4 -2.56 48.61 -8.59
CA ILE A 4 -3.81 48.80 -9.35
C ILE A 4 -4.94 49.21 -8.42
N LEU A 5 -4.98 48.65 -7.20
CA LEU A 5 -5.94 49.05 -6.16
C LEU A 5 -5.66 50.45 -5.61
N GLU A 6 -4.41 50.89 -5.61
CA GLU A 6 -4.03 52.27 -5.28
C GLU A 6 -4.46 53.25 -6.39
N LYS A 7 -4.24 52.90 -7.66
CA LYS A 7 -4.72 53.67 -8.82
C LYS A 7 -6.25 53.84 -8.82
N LEU A 8 -6.99 52.82 -8.38
CA LEU A 8 -8.45 52.89 -8.22
C LEU A 8 -8.89 54.03 -7.30
N LYS A 9 -8.18 54.26 -6.20
CA LYS A 9 -8.48 55.33 -5.24
C LYS A 9 -8.24 56.73 -5.84
N ALA A 10 -7.34 56.83 -6.82
CA ALA A 10 -6.99 58.08 -7.49
C ALA A 10 -7.90 58.42 -8.69
N LEU A 11 -8.95 57.64 -8.96
CA LEU A 11 -9.85 57.91 -10.09
C LEU A 11 -10.73 59.15 -9.85
N PRO A 12 -10.92 60.00 -10.88
CA PRO A 12 -11.77 61.19 -10.77
C PRO A 12 -13.25 60.78 -10.66
N GLN A 13 -13.90 61.16 -9.57
CA GLN A 13 -15.31 60.81 -9.29
C GLN A 13 -16.33 61.77 -9.94
N GLU A 14 -15.88 62.91 -10.45
CA GLU A 14 -16.75 63.98 -10.97
C GLU A 14 -17.33 63.66 -12.36
N ASN A 15 -16.71 62.77 -13.14
CA ASN A 15 -17.20 62.35 -14.46
C ASN A 15 -17.39 60.83 -14.51
N LEU A 16 -18.66 60.41 -14.45
CA LEU A 16 -19.06 59.00 -14.39
C LEU A 16 -18.58 58.18 -15.60
N PHE A 17 -18.65 58.74 -16.81
CA PHE A 17 -18.23 58.04 -18.02
C PHE A 17 -16.71 57.84 -18.06
N LEU A 18 -15.95 58.88 -17.69
CA LEU A 18 -14.50 58.80 -17.60
C LEU A 18 -14.05 57.84 -16.49
N TYR A 19 -14.77 57.83 -15.36
CA TYR A 19 -14.55 56.89 -14.27
C TYR A 19 -14.73 55.45 -14.75
N TRP A 20 -15.85 55.12 -15.41
CA TRP A 20 -16.10 53.75 -15.90
C TRP A 20 -15.10 53.31 -16.96
N GLN A 21 -14.68 54.20 -17.86
CA GLN A 21 -13.67 53.87 -18.86
C GLN A 21 -12.33 53.50 -18.19
N LYS A 22 -11.86 54.32 -17.25
CA LYS A 22 -10.63 54.06 -16.51
C LYS A 22 -10.74 52.84 -15.59
N GLU A 23 -11.88 52.66 -14.94
CA GLU A 23 -12.15 51.47 -14.12
C GLU A 23 -12.05 50.20 -14.98
N LEU A 24 -12.64 50.19 -16.19
CA LEU A 24 -12.55 49.05 -17.11
C LEU A 24 -11.11 48.76 -17.55
N GLU A 25 -10.30 49.79 -17.80
CA GLU A 25 -8.88 49.64 -18.11
C GLU A 25 -8.13 49.00 -16.94
N LEU A 26 -8.37 49.45 -15.71
CA LEU A 26 -7.78 48.83 -14.51
C LEU A 26 -8.23 47.38 -14.33
N LYS A 27 -9.48 47.03 -14.65
CA LYS A 27 -9.95 45.62 -14.62
C LYS A 27 -9.20 44.75 -15.62
N LYS A 28 -8.88 45.28 -16.81
CA LYS A 28 -8.09 44.56 -17.82
C LYS A 28 -6.63 44.40 -17.38
N GLU A 29 -6.02 45.48 -16.88
CA GLU A 29 -4.65 45.45 -16.32
C GLU A 29 -4.56 44.41 -15.20
N LEU A 30 -5.54 44.39 -14.29
CA LEU A 30 -5.56 43.46 -13.16
C LEU A 30 -5.57 41.99 -13.60
N ARG A 31 -6.29 41.65 -14.67
CA ARG A 31 -6.32 40.28 -15.22
C ARG A 31 -5.04 39.85 -15.92
N GLN A 32 -4.17 40.78 -16.28
CA GLN A 32 -2.85 40.47 -16.86
C GLN A 32 -1.79 40.20 -15.79
N HIS A 33 -2.03 40.59 -14.53
CA HIS A 33 -1.07 40.52 -13.43
C HIS A 33 -1.48 39.54 -12.31
N LEU A 34 -2.12 38.41 -12.64
CA LEU A 34 -2.67 37.47 -11.66
C LEU A 34 -1.62 36.78 -10.76
N CYS A 35 -0.35 36.74 -11.16
CA CYS A 35 0.73 36.09 -10.41
C CYS A 35 1.09 36.80 -9.08
N GLU A 36 0.67 38.05 -8.89
CA GLU A 36 1.03 38.87 -7.72
C GLU A 36 -0.03 38.85 -6.61
N TYR A 37 -0.96 37.89 -6.64
CA TYR A 37 -2.13 37.86 -5.77
C TYR A 37 -1.80 37.82 -4.26
N ARG A 38 -0.66 37.23 -3.88
CA ARG A 38 -0.24 37.09 -2.46
C ARG A 38 0.10 38.41 -1.77
N GLN A 39 0.43 39.44 -2.54
CA GLN A 39 0.82 40.76 -2.02
C GLN A 39 -0.39 41.70 -1.87
N VAL A 40 -1.58 41.25 -2.25
CA VAL A 40 -2.78 42.08 -2.26
C VAL A 40 -3.36 42.19 -0.85
N GLN A 41 -3.54 43.43 -0.38
CA GLN A 41 -4.20 43.78 0.87
C GLN A 41 -5.47 44.56 0.58
N ILE A 42 -6.61 44.08 1.09
CA ILE A 42 -7.92 44.72 0.92
C ILE A 42 -8.16 45.68 2.08
N GLU A 43 -8.13 46.97 1.78
CA GLU A 43 -8.26 48.04 2.78
C GLU A 43 -9.71 48.49 3.00
N ASP A 44 -10.57 48.35 2.00
CA ASP A 44 -11.96 48.81 2.06
C ASP A 44 -12.91 48.00 1.17
N GLY A 45 -14.22 48.24 1.35
CA GLY A 45 -15.28 47.59 0.57
C GLY A 45 -15.29 47.98 -0.91
N VAL A 46 -14.68 49.10 -1.30
CA VAL A 46 -14.60 49.53 -2.71
C VAL A 46 -13.59 48.64 -3.45
N GLN A 47 -12.43 48.39 -2.84
CA GLN A 47 -11.42 47.46 -3.35
C GLN A 47 -11.96 46.03 -3.42
N TYR A 48 -12.68 45.57 -2.39
CA TYR A 48 -13.33 44.27 -2.41
C TYR A 48 -14.30 44.13 -3.59
N ASN A 49 -15.21 45.10 -3.77
CA ASN A 49 -16.17 45.09 -4.87
C ASN A 49 -15.50 45.18 -6.24
N PHE A 50 -14.44 45.97 -6.36
CA PHE A 50 -13.65 46.04 -7.58
C PHE A 50 -13.02 44.69 -7.91
N LEU A 51 -12.37 44.02 -6.95
CA LEU A 51 -11.79 42.69 -7.13
C LEU A 51 -12.85 41.65 -7.50
N LYS A 52 -13.99 41.66 -6.81
CA LYS A 52 -15.14 40.79 -7.11
C LYS A 52 -15.59 40.94 -8.56
N HIS A 53 -15.90 42.16 -8.99
CA HIS A 53 -16.35 42.41 -10.37
C HIS A 53 -15.26 42.14 -11.41
N SER A 54 -13.99 42.23 -11.02
CA SER A 54 -12.87 41.99 -11.92
C SER A 54 -12.59 40.51 -12.12
N LEU A 55 -12.74 39.70 -11.06
CA LEU A 55 -12.22 38.33 -10.98
C LEU A 55 -13.30 37.27 -10.69
N ALA A 56 -14.21 37.49 -9.74
CA ALA A 56 -15.13 36.47 -9.24
C ALA A 56 -16.12 35.96 -10.31
N TYR A 57 -16.59 36.85 -11.18
CA TYR A 57 -17.52 36.54 -12.28
C TYR A 57 -16.81 36.28 -13.62
N THR A 58 -15.52 35.91 -13.57
CA THR A 58 -14.71 35.62 -14.76
C THR A 58 -14.01 34.27 -14.61
N GLY A 59 -13.27 33.82 -15.63
CA GLY A 59 -12.44 32.61 -15.54
C GLY A 59 -11.31 32.67 -14.49
N CYS A 60 -11.18 33.77 -13.74
CA CYS A 60 -10.16 33.99 -12.71
C CYS A 60 -10.70 33.89 -11.27
N LYS A 61 -11.85 33.22 -11.07
CA LYS A 61 -12.54 33.10 -9.78
C LYS A 61 -11.67 32.53 -8.65
N GLN A 62 -10.79 31.57 -8.96
CA GLN A 62 -9.90 31.02 -7.94
C GLN A 62 -8.90 32.04 -7.40
N THR A 63 -8.33 32.89 -8.26
CA THR A 63 -7.43 33.97 -7.82
C THR A 63 -8.16 34.95 -6.90
N PHE A 64 -9.44 35.22 -7.15
CA PHE A 64 -10.26 36.01 -6.24
C PHE A 64 -10.36 35.36 -4.85
N PHE A 65 -10.68 34.06 -4.79
CA PHE A 65 -10.78 33.35 -3.51
C PHE A 65 -9.44 33.26 -2.77
N SER A 66 -8.32 33.08 -3.48
CA SER A 66 -6.98 33.15 -2.86
C SER A 66 -6.70 34.51 -2.24
N ILE A 67 -7.07 35.61 -2.90
CA ILE A 67 -6.90 36.97 -2.36
C ILE A 67 -7.80 37.17 -1.14
N VAL A 68 -9.07 36.77 -1.23
CA VAL A 68 -10.02 36.89 -0.12
C VAL A 68 -9.51 36.10 1.09
N PHE A 69 -9.08 34.85 0.90
CA PHE A 69 -8.54 33.97 1.94
C PHE A 69 -7.38 34.62 2.71
N LEU A 70 -6.41 35.20 2.00
CA LEU A 70 -5.25 35.87 2.60
C LEU A 70 -5.63 37.15 3.39
N ASN A 71 -6.81 37.70 3.14
CA ASN A 71 -7.34 38.89 3.79
C ASN A 71 -8.47 38.58 4.80
N MET A 72 -8.71 37.30 5.12
CA MET A 72 -9.79 36.90 6.02
C MET A 72 -9.53 37.29 7.48
N ASN A 73 -8.35 37.79 7.85
CA ASN A 73 -8.12 38.41 9.15
C ASN A 73 -8.91 39.73 9.34
N SER A 74 -9.32 40.38 8.24
CA SER A 74 -10.11 41.61 8.27
C SER A 74 -11.60 41.32 8.41
N LEU A 75 -12.22 41.85 9.48
CA LEU A 75 -13.68 41.79 9.69
C LEU A 75 -14.47 42.42 8.53
N GLN A 76 -13.91 43.45 7.88
CA GLN A 76 -14.56 44.09 6.74
C GLN A 76 -14.68 43.12 5.56
N VAL A 77 -13.62 42.37 5.26
CA VAL A 77 -13.61 41.36 4.19
C VAL A 77 -14.57 40.21 4.53
N GLN A 78 -14.56 39.74 5.78
CA GLN A 78 -15.52 38.72 6.24
C GLN A 78 -16.97 39.21 6.07
N SER A 79 -17.28 40.43 6.49
CA SER A 79 -18.63 41.00 6.38
C SER A 79 -19.05 41.24 4.93
N ALA A 80 -18.12 41.66 4.08
CA ALA A 80 -18.37 41.89 2.66
C ALA A 80 -18.67 40.56 1.95
N LEU A 81 -17.91 39.50 2.23
CA LEU A 81 -18.16 38.16 1.71
C LEU A 81 -19.52 37.62 2.15
N LEU A 82 -19.87 37.74 3.43
CA LEU A 82 -21.15 37.25 3.95
C LEU A 82 -22.37 38.04 3.48
N ALA A 83 -22.19 39.23 2.91
CA ALA A 83 -23.25 40.05 2.33
C ALA A 83 -23.50 39.72 0.84
N GLU A 84 -22.69 38.85 0.23
CA GLU A 84 -22.83 38.45 -1.18
C GLU A 84 -23.95 37.42 -1.41
N SER A 85 -24.19 37.09 -2.68
CA SER A 85 -25.11 36.02 -3.05
C SER A 85 -24.69 34.69 -2.44
N GLN A 86 -25.67 33.89 -2.04
CA GLN A 86 -25.46 32.58 -1.41
C GLN A 86 -24.52 31.68 -2.24
N GLY A 87 -24.69 31.65 -3.56
CA GLY A 87 -23.81 30.85 -4.43
C GLY A 87 -22.33 31.26 -4.35
N LEU A 88 -22.00 32.55 -4.28
CA LEU A 88 -20.59 32.99 -4.19
C LEU A 88 -19.97 32.60 -2.83
N VAL A 89 -20.77 32.60 -1.77
CA VAL A 89 -20.35 32.18 -0.43
C VAL A 89 -20.13 30.67 -0.37
N GLU A 90 -21.04 29.88 -0.93
CA GLU A 90 -20.91 28.42 -1.07
C GLU A 90 -19.67 28.04 -1.89
N ASP A 91 -19.48 28.71 -3.04
CA ASP A 91 -18.30 28.53 -3.87
C ASP A 91 -16.98 28.83 -3.13
N PHE A 92 -16.99 29.84 -2.25
CA PHE A 92 -15.84 30.14 -1.40
C PHE A 92 -15.61 29.03 -0.37
N TRP A 93 -16.66 28.54 0.31
CA TRP A 93 -16.57 27.41 1.24
C TRP A 93 -15.98 26.16 0.60
N HIS A 94 -16.43 25.80 -0.61
CA HIS A 94 -15.87 24.68 -1.36
C HIS A 94 -14.40 24.87 -1.75
N SER A 95 -13.91 26.11 -1.86
CA SER A 95 -12.51 26.41 -2.16
C SER A 95 -11.58 26.35 -0.94
N LEU A 96 -12.12 26.54 0.28
CA LEU A 96 -11.34 26.63 1.51
C LEU A 96 -10.44 25.42 1.80
N PRO A 97 -10.89 24.15 1.65
CA PRO A 97 -10.04 22.99 1.88
C PRO A 97 -8.76 23.02 1.04
N GLY A 98 -8.87 23.42 -0.22
CA GLY A 98 -7.72 23.55 -1.12
C GLY A 98 -6.78 24.68 -0.71
N LEU A 99 -7.34 25.83 -0.34
CA LEU A 99 -6.58 27.02 0.06
C LEU A 99 -5.82 26.80 1.38
N ILE A 100 -6.44 26.16 2.38
CA ILE A 100 -5.79 25.82 3.65
C ILE A 100 -4.60 24.89 3.42
N LYS A 101 -4.78 23.84 2.61
CA LYS A 101 -3.69 22.90 2.27
C LYS A 101 -2.56 23.57 1.50
N GLN A 102 -2.88 24.47 0.57
CA GLN A 102 -1.90 25.15 -0.27
C GLN A 102 -1.08 26.18 0.51
N GLU A 103 -1.74 27.01 1.32
CA GLU A 103 -1.08 28.13 2.00
C GLU A 103 -0.52 27.75 3.37
N LYS A 104 -0.97 26.63 3.96
CA LYS A 104 -0.56 26.15 5.30
C LYS A 104 -0.53 27.29 6.34
N PRO A 105 -1.67 27.97 6.54
CA PRO A 105 -1.74 29.11 7.44
C PRO A 105 -1.48 28.68 8.90
N ALA A 106 -0.88 29.58 9.69
CA ALA A 106 -0.84 29.38 11.14
C ALA A 106 -2.26 29.35 11.75
N PRO A 107 -2.50 28.64 12.86
CA PRO A 107 -3.83 28.51 13.48
C PRO A 107 -4.54 29.84 13.74
N SER A 108 -3.78 30.90 14.04
CA SER A 108 -4.31 32.26 14.23
C SER A 108 -5.01 32.83 13.00
N HIS A 109 -4.54 32.50 11.80
CA HIS A 109 -5.14 32.96 10.55
C HIS A 109 -6.41 32.18 10.20
N LEU A 110 -6.68 31.04 10.84
CA LEU A 110 -7.92 30.27 10.67
C LEU A 110 -9.05 30.75 11.59
N GLN A 111 -8.80 31.73 12.45
CA GLN A 111 -9.80 32.24 13.40
C GLN A 111 -11.05 32.78 12.70
N PHE A 112 -10.95 33.25 11.45
CA PHE A 112 -12.11 33.70 10.68
C PHE A 112 -13.18 32.61 10.54
N LEU A 113 -12.81 31.32 10.55
CA LEU A 113 -13.74 30.19 10.47
C LEU A 113 -14.79 30.25 11.59
N ILE A 114 -14.42 30.77 12.78
CA ILE A 114 -15.35 30.97 13.89
C ILE A 114 -16.37 32.06 13.56
N ASN A 115 -15.93 33.14 12.92
CA ASN A 115 -16.75 34.31 12.64
C ASN A 115 -17.71 34.10 11.46
N ILE A 116 -17.29 33.33 10.45
CA ILE A 116 -18.10 33.05 9.27
C ILE A 116 -18.99 31.81 9.43
N PHE A 117 -18.81 31.04 10.50
CA PHE A 117 -19.61 29.85 10.78
C PHE A 117 -21.10 30.20 10.96
N ARG A 118 -21.95 29.49 10.21
CA ARG A 118 -23.41 29.47 10.38
C ARG A 118 -23.88 28.02 10.34
N GLU A 119 -24.95 27.70 11.07
CA GLU A 119 -25.47 26.34 11.14
C GLU A 119 -25.94 25.81 9.77
N ASP A 120 -26.36 26.71 8.88
CA ASP A 120 -26.77 26.37 7.52
C ASP A 120 -25.62 25.81 6.66
N PHE A 121 -24.35 26.10 7.00
CA PHE A 121 -23.16 25.65 6.28
C PHE A 121 -22.46 24.45 6.95
N ILE A 122 -23.12 23.74 7.87
CA ILE A 122 -22.54 22.55 8.51
C ILE A 122 -21.99 21.52 7.50
N PRO A 123 -22.69 21.20 6.38
CA PRO A 123 -22.15 20.28 5.37
C PRO A 123 -20.80 20.75 4.83
N ASP A 124 -20.72 22.00 4.38
CA ASP A 124 -19.49 22.57 3.79
C ASP A 124 -18.37 22.75 4.83
N TYR A 125 -18.75 23.02 6.08
CA TYR A 125 -17.81 23.12 7.19
C TYR A 125 -17.15 21.77 7.51
N THR A 126 -17.84 20.66 7.27
CA THR A 126 -17.30 19.31 7.50
C THR A 126 -16.11 19.02 6.58
N ASP A 127 -16.18 19.46 5.32
CA ASP A 127 -15.07 19.34 4.37
C ASP A 127 -13.86 20.18 4.78
N VAL A 128 -14.10 21.38 5.34
CA VAL A 128 -13.04 22.22 5.92
C VAL A 128 -12.41 21.56 7.14
N LEU A 129 -13.21 20.98 8.05
CA LEU A 129 -12.72 20.28 9.25
C LEU A 129 -11.77 19.13 8.93
N GLN A 130 -11.99 18.41 7.83
CA GLN A 130 -11.09 17.33 7.40
C GLN A 130 -9.68 17.81 7.07
N THR A 131 -9.51 19.11 6.78
CA THR A 131 -8.20 19.71 6.47
C THR A 131 -7.46 20.28 7.67
N LEU A 132 -8.13 20.39 8.82
CA LEU A 132 -7.54 20.94 10.04
C LEU A 132 -6.69 19.89 10.76
N GLU A 133 -5.56 20.36 11.31
CA GLU A 133 -4.67 19.56 12.15
C GLU A 133 -5.05 19.70 13.64
N LEU A 134 -4.37 18.94 14.50
CA LEU A 134 -4.65 18.92 15.95
C LEU A 134 -4.48 20.32 16.57
N GLU A 135 -3.39 21.01 16.21
CA GLU A 135 -3.07 22.36 16.69
C GLU A 135 -4.12 23.39 16.28
N ASP A 136 -4.67 23.27 15.06
CA ASP A 136 -5.76 24.13 14.57
C ASP A 136 -7.03 23.90 15.39
N CYS A 137 -7.39 22.63 15.61
CA CYS A 137 -8.56 22.26 16.38
C CYS A 137 -8.47 22.78 17.83
N GLU A 138 -7.31 22.63 18.48
CA GLU A 138 -7.05 23.14 19.83
C GLU A 138 -7.15 24.68 19.88
N TYR A 139 -6.52 25.36 18.92
CA TYR A 139 -6.54 26.82 18.85
C TYR A 139 -7.96 27.38 18.70
N LEU A 140 -8.77 26.78 17.81
CA LEU A 140 -10.15 27.19 17.54
C LEU A 140 -11.08 26.82 18.70
N LEU A 141 -10.94 25.63 19.31
CA LEU A 141 -11.71 25.21 20.48
C LEU A 141 -11.54 26.14 21.68
N ALA A 142 -10.33 26.67 21.88
CA ALA A 142 -10.05 27.64 22.93
C ALA A 142 -10.76 28.99 22.73
N ARG A 143 -11.16 29.31 21.49
CA ARG A 143 -11.66 30.64 21.10
C ARG A 143 -13.13 30.67 20.62
N THR A 144 -13.75 29.51 20.39
CA THR A 144 -15.17 29.44 20.04
C THR A 144 -16.06 29.19 21.26
N ALA A 145 -17.13 30.00 21.40
CA ALA A 145 -18.21 29.78 22.37
C ALA A 145 -19.45 29.09 21.76
N ASN A 146 -19.47 28.91 20.43
CA ASN A 146 -20.61 28.31 19.72
C ASN A 146 -20.68 26.80 20.02
N LYS A 147 -21.80 26.32 20.57
CA LYS A 147 -21.98 24.92 21.00
C LYS A 147 -21.88 23.94 19.83
N SER A 148 -22.52 24.25 18.71
CA SER A 148 -22.56 23.42 17.50
C SER A 148 -21.16 23.28 16.90
N LEU A 149 -20.44 24.39 16.76
CA LEU A 149 -19.06 24.41 16.27
C LEU A 149 -18.09 23.70 17.23
N ARG A 150 -18.22 23.92 18.54
CA ARG A 150 -17.40 23.21 19.54
C ARG A 150 -17.59 21.70 19.48
N LYS A 151 -18.80 21.22 19.21
CA LYS A 151 -19.06 19.79 19.04
C LYS A 151 -18.30 19.26 17.83
N LEU A 152 -18.45 19.90 16.67
CA LEU A 152 -17.78 19.48 15.44
C LEU A 152 -16.24 19.46 15.58
N LEU A 153 -15.66 20.48 16.20
CA LEU A 153 -14.21 20.54 16.45
C LEU A 153 -13.75 19.47 17.45
N LYS A 154 -14.53 19.16 18.49
CA LYS A 154 -14.23 18.07 19.43
C LYS A 154 -14.33 16.70 18.79
N ASP A 155 -15.34 16.49 17.95
CA ASP A 155 -15.53 15.23 17.22
C ASP A 155 -14.31 14.99 16.31
N ARG A 156 -13.87 16.02 15.57
CA ARG A 156 -12.65 15.97 14.75
C ARG A 156 -11.39 15.78 15.58
N GLN A 157 -11.23 16.49 16.70
CA GLN A 157 -10.09 16.30 17.61
C GLN A 157 -10.03 14.87 18.14
N THR A 158 -11.16 14.29 18.52
CA THR A 158 -11.24 12.91 19.02
C THR A 158 -10.90 11.91 17.91
N GLU A 159 -11.36 12.16 16.68
CA GLU A 159 -10.99 11.38 15.51
C GLU A 159 -9.48 11.43 15.26
N LEU A 160 -8.86 12.62 15.24
CA LEU A 160 -7.42 12.80 15.07
C LEU A 160 -6.61 12.12 16.17
N LEU A 161 -7.04 12.25 17.43
CA LEU A 161 -6.42 11.55 18.56
C LEU A 161 -6.56 10.04 18.40
N THR A 162 -7.73 9.54 18.00
CA THR A 162 -7.97 8.10 17.77
C THR A 162 -7.10 7.57 16.63
N LEU A 163 -6.95 8.33 15.55
CA LEU A 163 -6.05 7.99 14.43
C LEU A 163 -4.59 7.98 14.90
N SER A 164 -4.15 8.99 15.66
CA SER A 164 -2.80 9.03 16.23
C SER A 164 -2.55 7.86 17.21
N HIS A 165 -3.57 7.46 17.96
CA HIS A 165 -3.53 6.31 18.86
C HIS A 165 -3.57 4.99 18.08
N GLN A 166 -4.28 4.91 16.96
CA GLN A 166 -4.28 3.74 16.07
C GLN A 166 -2.90 3.56 15.42
N ASP A 167 -2.27 4.64 14.96
CA ASP A 167 -0.87 4.63 14.50
C ASP A 167 0.11 4.20 15.60
N ALA A 168 -0.17 4.55 16.86
CA ALA A 168 0.59 4.08 18.03
C ALA A 168 0.28 2.61 18.41
N ASN A 169 -0.95 2.13 18.20
CA ASN A 169 -1.44 0.81 18.62
C ASN A 169 -0.92 -0.35 17.75
N TYR A 170 -0.46 -0.08 16.52
CA TYR A 170 0.26 -1.10 15.75
C TYR A 170 1.70 -1.31 16.26
N GLY A 171 2.20 -0.48 17.19
CA GLY A 171 3.51 -0.64 17.82
C GLY A 171 4.71 -0.47 16.88
N LEU A 172 4.49 -0.27 15.58
CA LEU A 172 5.53 -0.21 14.56
C LEU A 172 6.41 1.04 14.73
N ASN A 173 5.82 2.20 15.06
CA ASN A 173 6.56 3.46 15.21
C ASN A 173 7.46 3.50 16.45
N ASN A 174 7.19 2.67 17.46
CA ASN A 174 7.98 2.60 18.71
C ASN A 174 9.15 1.63 18.63
N LEU A 175 9.28 0.87 17.53
CA LEU A 175 10.37 -0.07 17.34
C LEU A 175 11.56 0.65 16.70
N PRO A 176 12.76 0.60 17.33
CA PRO A 176 13.93 1.32 16.84
C PRO A 176 14.32 0.83 15.44
N ASP A 177 14.57 1.78 14.51
CA ASP A 177 14.93 1.48 13.11
C ASP A 177 16.31 0.81 12.96
N ARG A 178 17.10 0.76 14.04
CA ARG A 178 18.38 0.05 14.09
C ARG A 178 18.26 -1.09 15.10
N ASN A 179 18.48 -2.33 14.63
CA ASN A 179 18.44 -3.58 15.40
C ASN A 179 17.02 -4.11 15.73
N SER A 180 16.07 -4.05 14.80
CA SER A 180 14.82 -4.78 15.01
C SER A 180 15.09 -6.31 14.99
N PRO A 181 14.47 -7.08 15.90
CA PRO A 181 14.76 -8.51 16.09
C PRO A 181 14.09 -9.42 15.04
N TYR A 182 13.56 -8.86 13.94
CA TYR A 182 12.78 -9.60 12.95
C TYR A 182 13.42 -9.58 11.55
N PRO A 183 14.60 -10.19 11.38
CA PRO A 183 15.20 -10.36 10.05
C PRO A 183 14.30 -11.26 9.19
N GLY A 184 14.13 -10.87 7.92
CA GLY A 184 13.46 -11.66 6.89
C GLY A 184 14.33 -11.82 5.65
N LEU A 185 13.83 -12.58 4.68
CA LEU A 185 14.52 -12.85 3.41
C LEU A 185 14.86 -11.57 2.62
N TYR A 186 14.08 -10.50 2.79
CA TYR A 186 14.21 -9.23 2.07
C TYR A 186 14.76 -8.08 2.93
N GLY A 187 15.32 -8.40 4.10
CA GLY A 187 15.76 -7.41 5.09
C GLY A 187 14.81 -7.34 6.29
N ASP A 188 14.79 -6.19 6.96
CA ASP A 188 14.00 -6.00 8.17
C ASP A 188 12.51 -5.83 7.86
N LYS A 189 11.68 -6.73 8.38
CA LYS A 189 10.23 -6.73 8.10
C LYS A 189 9.53 -5.46 8.58
N ILE A 190 9.91 -4.93 9.74
CA ILE A 190 9.28 -3.73 10.31
C ILE A 190 9.58 -2.54 9.42
N VAL A 191 10.84 -2.40 8.98
CA VAL A 191 11.23 -1.33 8.05
C VAL A 191 10.44 -1.44 6.74
N THR A 192 10.32 -2.65 6.18
CA THR A 192 9.53 -2.88 4.96
C THR A 192 8.05 -2.52 5.14
N ILE A 193 7.44 -2.88 6.27
CA ILE A 193 6.03 -2.55 6.56
C ILE A 193 5.84 -1.05 6.75
N LYS A 194 6.75 -0.36 7.47
CA LYS A 194 6.72 1.11 7.62
C LYS A 194 6.78 1.80 6.26
N GLN A 195 7.65 1.34 5.36
CA GLN A 195 7.74 1.87 4.00
C GLN A 195 6.46 1.64 3.20
N ALA A 196 5.86 0.45 3.29
CA ALA A 196 4.58 0.16 2.64
C ALA A 196 3.46 1.09 3.15
N LEU A 197 3.37 1.29 4.47
CA LEU A 197 2.37 2.18 5.08
C LEU A 197 2.57 3.63 4.63
N ALA A 198 3.81 4.12 4.60
CA ALA A 198 4.12 5.45 4.10
C ALA A 198 3.67 5.63 2.63
N ASN A 199 3.92 4.64 1.77
CA ASN A 199 3.49 4.67 0.38
C ASN A 199 1.95 4.65 0.23
N ILE A 200 1.24 3.93 1.09
CA ILE A 200 -0.24 3.93 1.10
C ILE A 200 -0.76 5.31 1.52
N GLN A 201 -0.18 5.91 2.55
CA GLN A 201 -0.55 7.23 3.05
C GLN A 201 -0.31 8.33 2.01
N THR A 202 0.81 8.27 1.27
CA THR A 202 1.08 9.22 0.16
C THR A 202 0.12 9.00 -1.00
N CYS A 203 -0.27 7.75 -1.28
CA CYS A 203 -1.25 7.41 -2.30
C CYS A 203 -2.72 7.65 -1.87
N SER A 204 -2.99 8.11 -0.65
CA SER A 204 -4.35 8.38 -0.19
C SER A 204 -4.99 9.54 -0.96
N PRO A 205 -6.27 9.42 -1.41
CA PRO A 205 -6.96 10.50 -2.10
C PRO A 205 -7.08 11.80 -1.27
N GLN A 206 -6.94 11.70 0.06
CA GLN A 206 -6.96 12.86 0.95
C GLN A 206 -5.65 13.68 0.91
N ASN A 207 -4.52 13.02 0.61
CA ASN A 207 -3.17 13.61 0.65
C ASN A 207 -2.61 13.99 -0.72
N ASN A 208 -3.23 13.52 -1.80
CA ASN A 208 -2.66 13.62 -3.14
C ASN A 208 -3.50 14.55 -4.03
N VAL A 209 -3.15 15.85 -4.02
CA VAL A 209 -3.89 16.94 -4.68
C VAL A 209 -3.81 16.89 -6.21
N ASN A 210 -2.86 16.16 -6.79
CA ASN A 210 -2.85 15.68 -8.18
C ASN A 210 -1.53 14.94 -8.46
N PRO A 211 -1.44 13.62 -8.24
CA PRO A 211 -0.39 12.83 -8.85
C PRO A 211 -0.85 12.39 -10.24
N ASN A 212 0.09 12.31 -11.18
CA ASN A 212 -0.08 11.51 -12.38
C ASN A 212 -0.61 10.12 -11.97
N GLU A 213 -1.84 9.75 -12.34
CA GLU A 213 -2.48 8.50 -11.89
C GLU A 213 -1.61 7.26 -12.19
N THR A 214 -0.76 7.35 -13.22
CA THR A 214 0.24 6.34 -13.56
C THR A 214 1.28 6.16 -12.46
N GLU A 215 1.90 7.25 -11.99
CA GLU A 215 2.88 7.22 -10.90
C GLU A 215 2.26 6.64 -9.62
N ARG A 216 1.00 7.01 -9.33
CA ARG A 216 0.26 6.44 -8.22
C ARG A 216 0.10 4.92 -8.35
N SER A 217 -0.26 4.43 -9.53
CA SER A 217 -0.38 2.99 -9.77
C SER A 217 0.97 2.28 -9.64
N GLU A 218 2.07 2.88 -10.08
CA GLU A 218 3.42 2.34 -9.90
C GLU A 218 3.82 2.27 -8.42
N THR A 219 3.60 3.35 -7.66
CA THR A 219 3.86 3.37 -6.20
C THR A 219 3.03 2.32 -5.47
N LEU A 220 1.77 2.09 -5.88
CA LEU A 220 0.93 1.04 -5.30
C LEU A 220 1.43 -0.38 -5.68
N ILE A 221 1.97 -0.58 -6.89
CA ILE A 221 2.60 -1.85 -7.26
C ILE A 221 3.88 -2.10 -6.45
N GLU A 222 4.70 -1.06 -6.24
CA GLU A 222 5.87 -1.12 -5.36
C GLU A 222 5.46 -1.43 -3.92
N THR A 223 4.37 -0.84 -3.45
CA THR A 223 3.78 -1.15 -2.14
C THR A 223 3.37 -2.61 -2.04
N ALA A 224 2.72 -3.16 -3.06
CA ALA A 224 2.37 -4.59 -3.08
C ALA A 224 3.62 -5.48 -3.04
N GLN A 225 4.72 -5.06 -3.69
CA GLN A 225 6.00 -5.75 -3.61
C GLN A 225 6.61 -5.67 -2.19
N LEU A 226 6.50 -4.53 -1.50
CA LEU A 226 6.94 -4.38 -0.11
C LEU A 226 6.13 -5.28 0.83
N LEU A 227 4.80 -5.34 0.67
CA LEU A 227 3.93 -6.23 1.45
C LEU A 227 4.32 -7.71 1.24
N PHE A 228 4.58 -8.11 -0.01
CA PHE A 228 5.12 -9.43 -0.31
C PHE A 228 6.47 -9.65 0.41
N SER A 229 7.40 -8.71 0.32
CA SER A 229 8.71 -8.79 0.99
C SER A 229 8.62 -8.88 2.51
N ALA A 230 7.59 -8.30 3.12
CA ALA A 230 7.28 -8.44 4.55
C ALA A 230 6.64 -9.80 4.92
N GLY A 231 6.18 -10.57 3.93
CA GLY A 231 5.49 -11.86 4.12
C GLY A 231 3.96 -11.74 4.17
N LEU A 232 3.42 -10.57 3.88
CA LEU A 232 1.98 -10.27 3.87
C LEU A 232 1.37 -10.58 2.50
N LEU A 233 1.31 -11.87 2.15
CA LEU A 233 0.88 -12.34 0.83
C LEU A 233 -0.57 -11.98 0.50
N GLY A 234 -1.48 -12.10 1.48
CA GLY A 234 -2.89 -11.78 1.31
C GLY A 234 -3.10 -10.30 0.99
N ASP A 235 -2.47 -9.41 1.76
CA ASP A 235 -2.55 -7.96 1.57
C ASP A 235 -1.92 -7.54 0.23
N SER A 236 -0.79 -8.15 -0.15
CA SER A 236 -0.16 -7.92 -1.45
C SER A 236 -1.10 -8.31 -2.61
N LEU A 237 -1.74 -9.49 -2.56
CA LEU A 237 -2.71 -9.91 -3.58
C LEU A 237 -3.96 -9.02 -3.63
N ALA A 238 -4.49 -8.63 -2.47
CA ALA A 238 -5.65 -7.74 -2.38
C ALA A 238 -5.33 -6.38 -3.03
N LEU A 239 -4.15 -5.82 -2.74
CA LEU A 239 -3.71 -4.56 -3.32
C LEU A 239 -3.50 -4.68 -4.84
N LEU A 240 -2.84 -5.74 -5.31
CA LEU A 240 -2.68 -5.99 -6.75
C LEU A 240 -4.02 -6.09 -7.48
N ARG A 241 -5.01 -6.74 -6.85
CA ARG A 241 -6.36 -6.83 -7.40
C ARG A 241 -7.03 -5.46 -7.49
N ALA A 242 -6.96 -4.66 -6.43
CA ALA A 242 -7.53 -3.32 -6.43
C ALA A 242 -6.91 -2.42 -7.52
N ILE A 243 -5.58 -2.51 -7.72
CA ILE A 243 -4.88 -1.81 -8.80
C ILE A 243 -5.38 -2.31 -10.16
N TYR A 244 -5.45 -3.63 -10.36
CA TYR A 244 -5.91 -4.22 -11.60
C TYR A 244 -7.34 -3.78 -11.97
N GLU A 245 -8.29 -3.87 -11.03
CA GLU A 245 -9.69 -3.44 -11.24
C GLU A 245 -9.77 -1.96 -11.60
N LYS A 246 -8.99 -1.11 -10.92
CA LYS A 246 -8.93 0.32 -11.22
C LYS A 246 -8.39 0.59 -12.63
N GLU A 247 -7.31 -0.08 -13.03
CA GLU A 247 -6.70 0.10 -14.36
C GLU A 247 -7.59 -0.43 -15.50
N GLN A 248 -8.42 -1.44 -15.25
CA GLN A 248 -9.42 -1.90 -16.23
C GLN A 248 -10.51 -0.85 -16.49
N THR A 249 -10.93 -0.12 -15.46
CA THR A 249 -11.98 0.92 -15.57
C THR A 249 -11.45 2.27 -16.07
N ARG A 250 -10.13 2.44 -16.17
CA ARG A 250 -9.49 3.70 -16.53
C ARG A 250 -9.67 4.02 -18.03
N LYS A 251 -10.38 5.12 -18.31
CA LYS A 251 -10.78 5.55 -19.67
C LYS A 251 -9.62 6.10 -20.51
N TYR A 252 -8.68 6.82 -19.89
CA TYR A 252 -7.59 7.51 -20.58
C TYR A 252 -6.25 7.13 -19.96
N ILE A 253 -5.49 6.30 -20.67
CA ILE A 253 -4.11 5.97 -20.33
C ILE A 253 -3.31 5.82 -21.61
N GLU A 254 -2.11 6.37 -21.63
CA GLU A 254 -1.20 6.19 -22.75
C GLU A 254 -0.82 4.70 -22.90
N PRO A 255 -0.74 4.16 -24.13
CA PRO A 255 -0.43 2.76 -24.36
C PRO A 255 0.88 2.29 -23.69
N GLN A 256 1.90 3.15 -23.66
CA GLN A 256 3.19 2.84 -23.06
C GLN A 256 3.08 2.64 -21.54
N ASN A 257 2.36 3.54 -20.86
CA ASN A 257 2.09 3.46 -19.43
C ASN A 257 1.24 2.24 -19.08
N ARG A 258 0.25 1.89 -19.92
CA ARG A 258 -0.54 0.67 -19.74
C ARG A 258 0.32 -0.59 -19.81
N VAL A 259 1.22 -0.68 -20.79
CA VAL A 259 2.15 -1.82 -20.92
C VAL A 259 3.08 -1.91 -19.71
N LEU A 260 3.63 -0.78 -19.27
CA LEU A 260 4.53 -0.71 -18.11
C LEU A 260 3.84 -1.18 -16.83
N ILE A 261 2.68 -0.61 -16.51
CA ILE A 261 1.87 -0.98 -15.34
C ILE A 261 1.48 -2.46 -15.40
N THR A 262 1.00 -2.94 -16.55
CA THR A 262 0.58 -4.34 -16.72
C THR A 262 1.76 -5.29 -16.50
N ARG A 263 2.95 -4.95 -17.02
CA ARG A 263 4.18 -5.73 -16.86
C ARG A 263 4.62 -5.76 -15.40
N ASN A 264 4.64 -4.61 -14.73
CA ASN A 264 5.05 -4.50 -13.33
C ASN A 264 4.08 -5.24 -12.40
N LEU A 265 2.78 -5.06 -12.62
CA LEU A 265 1.72 -5.76 -11.88
C LEU A 265 1.85 -7.28 -12.07
N SER A 266 2.01 -7.75 -13.32
CA SER A 266 2.16 -9.18 -13.61
C SER A 266 3.38 -9.76 -12.89
N ARG A 267 4.53 -9.07 -12.93
CA ARG A 267 5.78 -9.50 -12.29
C ARG A 267 5.61 -9.73 -10.78
N VAL A 268 4.92 -8.83 -10.07
CA VAL A 268 4.67 -8.97 -8.62
C VAL A 268 3.60 -10.04 -8.37
N LEU A 269 2.57 -10.08 -9.21
CA LEU A 269 1.49 -11.06 -9.13
C LEU A 269 1.98 -12.50 -9.28
N HIS A 270 2.82 -12.81 -10.28
CA HIS A 270 3.33 -14.17 -10.51
C HIS A 270 4.01 -14.73 -9.26
N LYS A 271 4.85 -13.93 -8.61
CA LYS A 271 5.60 -14.31 -7.39
C LYS A 271 4.70 -14.42 -6.17
N THR A 272 3.80 -13.46 -6.00
CA THR A 272 2.91 -13.42 -4.83
C THR A 272 1.89 -14.55 -4.89
N LEU A 273 1.28 -14.77 -6.06
CA LEU A 273 0.26 -15.77 -6.25
C LEU A 273 0.80 -17.19 -6.17
N SER A 274 1.99 -17.46 -6.72
CA SER A 274 2.62 -18.77 -6.61
C SER A 274 2.91 -19.14 -5.17
N MET A 275 3.50 -18.23 -4.39
CA MET A 275 3.74 -18.45 -2.97
C MET A 275 2.44 -18.60 -2.18
N TYR A 276 1.43 -17.78 -2.46
CA TYR A 276 0.11 -17.89 -1.84
C TYR A 276 -0.54 -19.24 -2.13
N ALA A 277 -0.48 -19.71 -3.38
CA ALA A 277 -1.04 -20.99 -3.78
C ALA A 277 -0.33 -22.17 -3.09
N LEU A 278 1.00 -22.16 -3.03
CA LEU A 278 1.79 -23.17 -2.30
C LEU A 278 1.43 -23.23 -0.82
N LEU A 279 1.29 -22.07 -0.17
CA LEU A 279 1.07 -21.99 1.28
C LEU A 279 -0.38 -22.26 1.68
N ALA A 280 -1.35 -21.74 0.93
CA ALA A 280 -2.77 -21.89 1.25
C ALA A 280 -3.35 -23.22 0.72
N TYR A 281 -2.84 -23.71 -0.41
CA TYR A 281 -3.39 -24.87 -1.10
C TYR A 281 -2.29 -25.82 -1.62
N PRO A 282 -1.43 -26.37 -0.75
CA PRO A 282 -0.25 -27.14 -1.18
C PRO A 282 -0.58 -28.31 -2.11
N VAL A 283 -1.72 -28.99 -1.89
CA VAL A 283 -2.16 -30.15 -2.69
C VAL A 283 -2.74 -29.76 -4.06
N GLU A 284 -3.23 -28.53 -4.23
CA GLU A 284 -3.88 -28.07 -5.47
C GLU A 284 -3.25 -26.76 -5.99
N ALA A 285 -1.97 -26.52 -5.70
CA ALA A 285 -1.34 -25.21 -5.87
C ALA A 285 -1.44 -24.70 -7.33
N PHE A 286 -1.15 -25.55 -8.31
CA PHE A 286 -1.27 -25.23 -9.73
C PHE A 286 -2.70 -24.87 -10.10
N ARG A 287 -3.67 -25.74 -9.76
CA ARG A 287 -5.08 -25.54 -10.08
C ARG A 287 -5.62 -24.26 -9.45
N LYS A 288 -5.25 -23.96 -8.20
CA LYS A 288 -5.71 -22.77 -7.48
C LYS A 288 -5.10 -21.49 -8.03
N ALA A 289 -3.82 -21.49 -8.37
CA ALA A 289 -3.20 -20.34 -9.05
C ALA A 289 -3.90 -20.05 -10.39
N GLY A 290 -4.14 -21.09 -11.20
CA GLY A 290 -4.88 -20.95 -12.47
C GLY A 290 -6.28 -20.37 -12.30
N ASN A 291 -7.05 -20.88 -11.32
CA ASN A 291 -8.39 -20.37 -11.01
C ASN A 291 -8.36 -18.91 -10.55
N ILE A 292 -7.40 -18.53 -9.69
CA ILE A 292 -7.27 -17.15 -9.20
C ILE A 292 -6.94 -16.20 -10.36
N TYR A 293 -6.04 -16.59 -11.27
CA TYR A 293 -5.77 -15.83 -12.49
C TYR A 293 -7.04 -15.59 -13.31
N GLN A 294 -7.78 -16.66 -13.58
CA GLN A 294 -8.98 -16.59 -14.43
C GLN A 294 -10.09 -15.73 -13.81
N VAL A 295 -10.30 -15.84 -12.50
CA VAL A 295 -11.41 -15.17 -11.81
C VAL A 295 -11.09 -13.71 -11.47
N PHE A 296 -9.88 -13.44 -10.96
CA PHE A 296 -9.55 -12.13 -10.39
C PHE A 296 -8.67 -11.26 -11.29
N PHE A 297 -7.98 -11.84 -12.27
CA PHE A 297 -7.07 -11.14 -13.17
C PHE A 297 -7.30 -11.50 -14.65
N PRO A 298 -8.55 -11.41 -15.16
CA PRO A 298 -8.85 -11.81 -16.53
C PRO A 298 -7.99 -11.04 -17.55
N GLY A 299 -7.41 -11.72 -18.52
CA GLY A 299 -6.59 -11.08 -19.55
C GLY A 299 -5.14 -10.76 -19.16
N LEU A 300 -4.71 -11.01 -17.92
CA LEU A 300 -3.29 -11.20 -17.64
C LEU A 300 -2.88 -12.62 -18.01
N ILE A 301 -1.70 -12.76 -18.63
CA ILE A 301 -1.16 -14.05 -19.02
C ILE A 301 -0.32 -14.60 -17.84
N PRO A 302 -0.66 -15.78 -17.31
CA PRO A 302 0.18 -16.44 -16.31
C PRO A 302 1.58 -16.72 -16.86
N ASP A 303 2.58 -16.57 -16.01
CA ASP A 303 3.94 -16.96 -16.37
C ASP A 303 4.05 -18.48 -16.45
N LYS A 304 4.57 -18.97 -17.58
CA LYS A 304 4.62 -20.41 -17.89
C LYS A 304 5.56 -21.14 -16.94
N LYS A 305 6.70 -20.53 -16.61
CA LYS A 305 7.69 -21.13 -15.71
C LYS A 305 7.10 -21.24 -14.30
N THR A 306 6.47 -20.17 -13.80
CA THR A 306 5.75 -20.18 -12.53
C THR A 306 4.72 -21.31 -12.46
N LEU A 307 3.89 -21.48 -13.49
CA LEU A 307 2.90 -22.55 -13.55
C LEU A 307 3.54 -23.94 -13.57
N LEU A 308 4.61 -24.13 -14.34
CA LEU A 308 5.38 -25.39 -14.37
C LEU A 308 5.83 -25.80 -12.97
N PHE A 309 6.44 -24.89 -12.20
CA PHE A 309 6.91 -25.23 -10.85
C PHE A 309 5.76 -25.59 -9.89
N LEU A 310 4.61 -24.92 -9.99
CA LEU A 310 3.44 -25.29 -9.19
C LEU A 310 2.89 -26.67 -9.59
N GLU A 311 2.94 -27.03 -10.87
CA GLU A 311 2.52 -28.33 -11.37
C GLU A 311 3.47 -29.45 -10.92
N LEU A 312 4.79 -29.22 -11.03
CA LEU A 312 5.81 -30.12 -10.51
C LEU A 312 5.62 -30.39 -9.02
N TYR A 313 5.34 -29.36 -8.23
CA TYR A 313 5.08 -29.51 -6.80
C TYR A 313 3.81 -30.31 -6.51
N GLN A 314 2.73 -30.01 -7.23
CA GLN A 314 1.47 -30.71 -7.08
C GLN A 314 1.62 -32.20 -7.41
N ASN A 315 2.32 -32.53 -8.50
CA ASN A 315 2.63 -33.91 -8.88
C ASN A 315 3.52 -34.59 -7.84
N LEU A 316 4.54 -33.90 -7.33
CA LEU A 316 5.42 -34.42 -6.30
C LEU A 316 4.65 -34.81 -5.02
N ILE A 317 3.71 -33.96 -4.55
CA ILE A 317 2.90 -34.28 -3.37
C ILE A 317 1.91 -35.40 -3.66
N ALA A 318 1.19 -35.34 -4.78
CA ALA A 318 0.16 -36.33 -5.12
C ALA A 318 0.72 -37.75 -5.14
N HIS A 319 1.99 -37.89 -5.53
CA HIS A 319 2.66 -39.18 -5.67
C HIS A 319 3.75 -39.41 -4.62
N HIS A 320 3.80 -38.63 -3.53
CA HIS A 320 4.86 -38.71 -2.51
C HIS A 320 4.93 -40.10 -1.82
N SER A 321 3.81 -40.81 -1.74
CA SER A 321 3.73 -42.19 -1.21
C SER A 321 3.47 -43.23 -2.31
N GLY A 322 3.57 -42.82 -3.58
CA GLY A 322 3.31 -43.65 -4.75
C GLY A 322 4.52 -44.47 -5.18
N ASN A 323 4.42 -45.05 -6.38
CA ASN A 323 5.55 -45.74 -6.99
C ASN A 323 6.53 -44.71 -7.58
N LEU A 324 7.76 -44.75 -7.07
CA LEU A 324 8.86 -43.85 -7.41
C LEU A 324 9.05 -43.67 -8.93
N GLN A 325 9.04 -44.75 -9.70
CA GLN A 325 9.29 -44.68 -11.15
C GLN A 325 8.19 -43.89 -11.88
N TYR A 326 6.93 -44.09 -11.50
CA TYR A 326 5.82 -43.35 -12.09
C TYR A 326 5.90 -41.86 -11.74
N THR A 327 6.21 -41.54 -10.48
CA THR A 327 6.41 -40.15 -10.04
C THR A 327 7.50 -39.46 -10.86
N LEU A 328 8.66 -40.10 -11.03
CA LEU A 328 9.76 -39.53 -11.81
C LEU A 328 9.40 -39.34 -13.28
N LEU A 329 8.67 -40.28 -13.86
CA LEU A 329 8.20 -40.17 -15.25
C LEU A 329 7.22 -39.02 -15.44
N GLU A 330 6.26 -38.83 -14.52
CA GLU A 330 5.32 -37.71 -14.58
C GLU A 330 5.99 -36.36 -14.39
N LEU A 331 6.93 -36.25 -13.43
CA LEU A 331 7.73 -35.03 -13.27
C LEU A 331 8.57 -34.75 -14.52
N ALA A 332 9.22 -35.77 -15.08
CA ALA A 332 10.00 -35.63 -16.30
C ALA A 332 9.14 -35.24 -17.51
N ASP A 333 7.93 -35.80 -17.63
CA ASP A 333 7.00 -35.41 -18.69
C ASP A 333 6.56 -33.95 -18.54
N THR A 334 6.29 -33.52 -17.32
CA THR A 334 5.96 -32.12 -17.00
C THR A 334 7.09 -31.18 -17.43
N CYS A 335 8.36 -31.49 -17.09
CA CYS A 335 9.52 -30.71 -17.54
C CYS A 335 9.70 -30.76 -19.06
N ARG A 336 9.53 -31.92 -19.69
CA ARG A 336 9.70 -32.09 -21.15
C ARG A 336 8.68 -31.27 -21.94
N ASN A 337 7.48 -31.08 -21.41
CA ASN A 337 6.43 -30.27 -22.04
C ASN A 337 6.71 -28.75 -21.96
N PHE A 338 7.77 -28.33 -21.26
CA PHE A 338 8.20 -26.94 -21.20
C PHE A 338 9.00 -26.57 -22.45
N ASN A 339 8.35 -25.90 -23.41
CA ASN A 339 8.91 -25.59 -24.72
C ASN A 339 9.90 -24.39 -24.75
N GLN A 340 10.51 -24.01 -23.63
CA GLN A 340 11.48 -22.91 -23.55
C GLN A 340 12.80 -23.43 -23.02
N ALA A 341 13.91 -23.00 -23.64
CA ALA A 341 15.25 -23.39 -23.21
C ALA A 341 15.56 -22.81 -21.83
N ASP A 342 15.88 -23.67 -20.87
CA ASP A 342 16.22 -23.31 -19.50
C ASP A 342 17.12 -24.40 -18.90
N ASP A 343 18.40 -24.05 -18.69
CA ASP A 343 19.42 -24.98 -18.22
C ASP A 343 19.05 -25.67 -16.90
N ASP A 344 18.36 -24.97 -15.99
CA ASP A 344 18.00 -25.53 -14.68
C ASP A 344 16.89 -26.59 -14.84
N ILE A 345 15.93 -26.35 -15.75
CA ILE A 345 14.88 -27.32 -16.09
C ILE A 345 15.49 -28.53 -16.80
N ASP A 346 16.45 -28.33 -17.70
CA ASP A 346 17.15 -29.41 -18.37
C ASP A 346 17.93 -30.29 -17.39
N ILE A 347 18.60 -29.70 -16.39
CA ILE A 347 19.24 -30.44 -15.30
C ILE A 347 18.20 -31.25 -14.52
N MET A 348 17.07 -30.65 -14.12
CA MET A 348 16.02 -31.36 -13.39
C MET A 348 15.43 -32.51 -14.19
N LEU A 349 15.22 -32.32 -15.49
CA LEU A 349 14.78 -33.38 -16.40
C LEU A 349 15.78 -34.54 -16.44
N LYS A 350 17.08 -34.23 -16.55
CA LYS A 350 18.15 -35.23 -16.50
C LYS A 350 18.18 -35.96 -15.15
N MET A 351 18.01 -35.26 -14.03
CA MET A 351 17.91 -35.86 -12.68
C MET A 351 16.76 -36.85 -12.56
N MET A 352 15.62 -36.60 -13.23
CA MET A 352 14.46 -37.48 -13.18
C MET A 352 14.60 -38.72 -14.08
N LEU A 353 15.26 -38.59 -15.24
CA LEU A 353 15.39 -39.67 -16.22
C LEU A 353 16.65 -40.53 -16.01
N GLN A 354 17.76 -39.90 -15.63
CA GLN A 354 19.09 -40.48 -15.51
C GLN A 354 19.81 -39.94 -14.25
N PRO A 355 19.28 -40.21 -13.04
CA PRO A 355 19.79 -39.61 -11.80
C PRO A 355 21.29 -39.86 -11.57
N PHE A 356 21.80 -41.04 -11.94
CA PHE A 356 23.20 -41.42 -11.77
C PHE A 356 24.17 -40.76 -12.76
N GLU A 357 23.67 -40.09 -13.81
CA GLU A 357 24.49 -39.37 -14.80
C GLU A 357 24.66 -37.88 -14.49
N VAL A 358 24.05 -37.41 -13.40
CA VAL A 358 24.12 -36.02 -12.97
C VAL A 358 25.43 -35.79 -12.24
N SER A 359 26.23 -34.85 -12.74
CA SER A 359 27.50 -34.53 -12.13
C SER A 359 27.33 -33.70 -10.85
N SER A 360 28.30 -33.78 -9.94
CA SER A 360 28.33 -32.90 -8.77
C SER A 360 28.38 -31.42 -9.16
N GLU A 361 28.93 -31.07 -10.32
CA GLU A 361 28.99 -29.69 -10.82
C GLU A 361 27.61 -29.20 -11.27
N GLU A 362 26.83 -30.05 -11.95
CA GLU A 362 25.45 -29.73 -12.37
C GLU A 362 24.55 -29.50 -11.15
N LEU A 363 24.67 -30.33 -10.10
CA LEU A 363 23.93 -30.16 -8.86
C LEU A 363 24.33 -28.85 -8.14
N THR A 364 25.63 -28.58 -8.01
CA THR A 364 26.12 -27.32 -7.41
C THR A 364 25.67 -26.10 -8.19
N ARG A 365 25.64 -26.17 -9.54
CA ARG A 365 25.11 -25.11 -10.40
C ARG A 365 23.64 -24.82 -10.09
N LEU A 366 22.81 -25.87 -10.07
CA LEU A 366 21.38 -25.74 -9.75
C LEU A 366 21.16 -25.14 -8.36
N LEU A 367 21.94 -25.59 -7.37
CA LEU A 367 21.87 -25.09 -6.00
C LEU A 367 22.27 -23.61 -5.88
N ASN A 368 23.33 -23.19 -6.58
CA ASN A 368 23.81 -21.81 -6.58
C ASN A 368 22.91 -20.86 -7.38
N ASN A 369 22.18 -21.38 -8.37
CA ASN A 369 21.23 -20.62 -9.18
C ASN A 369 19.91 -20.33 -8.45
N MET A 370 19.65 -20.93 -7.29
CA MET A 370 18.42 -20.69 -6.54
C MET A 370 18.32 -19.25 -6.01
N GLN A 371 17.51 -18.44 -6.69
CA GLN A 371 17.27 -17.05 -6.30
C GLN A 371 16.06 -16.94 -5.36
N LEU A 372 16.25 -17.26 -4.08
CA LEU A 372 15.19 -17.19 -3.05
C LEU A 372 14.40 -15.88 -3.06
N GLN A 373 15.09 -14.74 -3.22
CA GLN A 373 14.43 -13.42 -3.23
C GLN A 373 13.65 -13.15 -4.52
N LEU A 374 14.13 -13.65 -5.67
CA LEU A 374 13.50 -13.34 -6.94
C LEU A 374 12.38 -14.34 -7.26
N SER A 375 12.61 -15.63 -7.04
CA SER A 375 11.65 -16.70 -7.34
C SER A 375 11.60 -17.71 -6.19
N PRO A 376 11.02 -17.34 -5.02
CA PRO A 376 10.99 -18.22 -3.85
C PRO A 376 10.22 -19.52 -4.09
N HIS A 377 9.19 -19.50 -4.95
CA HIS A 377 8.41 -20.69 -5.29
C HIS A 377 9.26 -21.68 -6.12
N GLU A 378 9.99 -21.20 -7.13
CA GLU A 378 10.89 -22.03 -7.93
C GLU A 378 11.97 -22.66 -7.03
N ALA A 379 12.63 -21.84 -6.21
CA ALA A 379 13.65 -22.32 -5.27
C ALA A 379 13.08 -23.37 -4.30
N TYR A 380 11.91 -23.12 -3.71
CA TYR A 380 11.26 -24.08 -2.81
C TYR A 380 10.95 -25.41 -3.49
N VAL A 381 10.33 -25.38 -4.67
CA VAL A 381 9.97 -26.60 -5.40
C VAL A 381 11.22 -27.38 -5.85
N THR A 382 12.26 -26.70 -6.31
CA THR A 382 13.55 -27.33 -6.62
C THR A 382 14.12 -28.04 -5.40
N MET A 383 14.11 -27.40 -4.22
CA MET A 383 14.58 -28.04 -2.99
C MET A 383 13.74 -29.26 -2.59
N GLU A 384 12.43 -29.24 -2.80
CA GLU A 384 11.56 -30.39 -2.51
C GLU A 384 11.80 -31.56 -3.48
N ILE A 385 12.01 -31.29 -4.78
CA ILE A 385 12.41 -32.31 -5.77
C ILE A 385 13.75 -32.93 -5.39
N LEU A 386 14.75 -32.10 -5.09
CA LEU A 386 16.08 -32.56 -4.68
C LEU A 386 16.01 -33.43 -3.41
N ARG A 387 15.23 -33.01 -2.41
CA ARG A 387 14.99 -33.80 -1.21
C ARG A 387 14.29 -35.12 -1.49
N TYR A 388 13.34 -35.14 -2.43
CA TYR A 388 12.67 -36.37 -2.81
C TYR A 388 13.64 -37.37 -3.48
N LEU A 389 14.51 -36.88 -4.35
CA LEU A 389 15.53 -37.72 -5.00
C LEU A 389 16.56 -38.26 -4.00
N GLU A 390 17.04 -37.42 -3.07
CA GLU A 390 17.97 -37.85 -2.01
C GLU A 390 17.32 -38.87 -1.07
N LYS A 391 16.07 -38.64 -0.62
CA LYS A 391 15.32 -39.58 0.25
C LYS A 391 15.21 -40.98 -0.36
N ASN A 392 15.15 -41.06 -1.69
CA ASN A 392 15.08 -42.30 -2.47
C ASN A 392 16.46 -42.82 -2.93
N GLN A 393 17.56 -42.27 -2.41
CA GLN A 393 18.94 -42.65 -2.72
C GLN A 393 19.30 -42.54 -4.21
N LEU A 394 18.67 -41.60 -4.92
CA LEU A 394 18.96 -41.30 -6.32
C LEU A 394 19.97 -40.17 -6.49
N LEU A 395 20.19 -39.38 -5.43
CA LEU A 395 21.20 -38.34 -5.37
C LEU A 395 21.96 -38.43 -4.06
N ASP A 396 23.28 -38.26 -4.12
CA ASP A 396 24.13 -38.16 -2.95
C ASP A 396 24.45 -36.69 -2.66
N PHE A 397 24.02 -36.22 -1.50
CA PHE A 397 24.35 -34.87 -1.05
C PHE A 397 25.68 -34.81 -0.33
N SER A 398 26.50 -33.83 -0.69
CA SER A 398 27.62 -33.39 0.13
C SER A 398 27.11 -32.67 1.39
N ARG A 399 27.97 -32.56 2.41
CA ARG A 399 27.70 -31.75 3.61
C ARG A 399 27.35 -30.29 3.27
N GLU A 400 27.99 -29.75 2.23
CA GLU A 400 27.73 -28.40 1.75
C GLU A 400 26.31 -28.28 1.18
N ASN A 401 25.87 -29.26 0.39
CA ASN A 401 24.51 -29.29 -0.17
C ASN A 401 23.44 -29.34 0.92
N TYR A 402 23.60 -30.22 1.92
CA TYR A 402 22.70 -30.28 3.07
C TYR A 402 22.62 -28.94 3.81
N THR A 403 23.78 -28.31 4.06
CA THR A 403 23.87 -27.04 4.77
C THR A 403 23.16 -25.93 4.01
N LEU A 404 23.40 -25.83 2.69
CA LEU A 404 22.80 -24.82 1.84
C LEU A 404 21.28 -24.96 1.79
N ILE A 405 20.77 -26.18 1.55
CA ILE A 405 19.33 -26.46 1.48
C ILE A 405 18.65 -26.15 2.81
N LEU A 406 19.22 -26.58 3.95
CA LEU A 406 18.65 -26.27 5.27
C LEU A 406 18.63 -24.76 5.55
N ASN A 407 19.70 -24.05 5.21
CA ASN A 407 19.76 -22.60 5.36
C ASN A 407 18.69 -21.88 4.53
N ASN A 408 18.44 -22.36 3.31
CA ASN A 408 17.39 -21.83 2.44
C ASN A 408 15.99 -22.05 3.05
N TYR A 409 15.71 -23.23 3.60
CA TYR A 409 14.47 -23.49 4.35
C TYR A 409 14.31 -22.57 5.57
N MET A 410 15.38 -22.37 6.35
CA MET A 410 15.36 -21.46 7.50
C MET A 410 15.10 -20.01 7.07
N GLN A 411 15.67 -19.56 5.95
CA GLN A 411 15.42 -18.22 5.41
C GLN A 411 13.97 -18.05 4.93
N LEU A 412 13.40 -19.05 4.25
CA LEU A 412 11.98 -19.04 3.87
C LEU A 412 11.07 -19.02 5.10
N PHE A 413 11.40 -19.79 6.14
CA PHE A 413 10.65 -19.77 7.40
C PHE A 413 10.77 -18.42 8.12
N ALA A 414 11.96 -17.83 8.16
CA ALA A 414 12.19 -16.51 8.72
C ALA A 414 11.36 -15.44 7.99
N TRP A 415 11.17 -15.56 6.67
CA TRP A 415 10.30 -14.71 5.89
C TRP A 415 8.81 -14.95 6.15
N ILE A 416 8.33 -16.19 6.02
CA ILE A 416 6.93 -16.57 6.30
C ILE A 416 6.94 -17.82 7.18
N PRO A 417 6.64 -17.71 8.49
CA PRO A 417 6.64 -18.85 9.39
C PRO A 417 5.56 -19.88 9.04
N SER A 418 5.93 -20.91 8.27
CA SER A 418 5.02 -21.93 7.75
C SER A 418 5.58 -23.34 7.98
N PRO A 419 4.75 -24.33 8.36
CA PRO A 419 5.16 -25.74 8.40
C PRO A 419 5.65 -26.26 7.05
N LEU A 420 5.25 -25.60 5.96
CA LEU A 420 5.65 -25.94 4.61
C LEU A 420 7.17 -25.82 4.42
N PHE A 421 7.78 -24.76 5.00
CA PHE A 421 9.21 -24.48 4.84
C PHE A 421 10.07 -25.14 5.89
N LEU A 422 9.56 -25.37 7.09
CA LEU A 422 10.32 -26.07 8.12
C LEU A 422 9.41 -26.94 8.98
N ASN A 423 9.68 -28.24 8.97
CA ASN A 423 9.00 -29.22 9.81
C ASN A 423 9.96 -30.35 10.23
N ARG A 424 9.49 -31.26 11.08
CA ARG A 424 10.31 -32.36 11.61
C ARG A 424 10.87 -33.28 10.53
N GLU A 425 10.15 -33.52 9.45
CA GLU A 425 10.65 -34.36 8.36
C GLU A 425 11.84 -33.70 7.67
N ILE A 426 11.74 -32.40 7.35
CA ILE A 426 12.84 -31.62 6.77
C ILE A 426 14.05 -31.65 7.70
N ILE A 427 13.85 -31.37 8.99
CA ILE A 427 14.93 -31.35 9.97
C ILE A 427 15.59 -32.73 10.07
N ASN A 428 14.82 -33.80 10.23
CA ASN A 428 15.35 -35.15 10.39
C ASN A 428 16.10 -35.65 9.14
N GLN A 429 15.66 -35.23 7.95
CA GLN A 429 16.32 -35.58 6.69
C GLN A 429 17.61 -34.78 6.49
N MET A 430 17.60 -33.47 6.81
CA MET A 430 18.73 -32.59 6.51
C MET A 430 19.82 -32.60 7.59
N THR A 431 19.46 -32.73 8.88
CA THR A 431 20.41 -32.58 10.00
C THR A 431 21.49 -33.66 10.15
N PRO A 432 21.32 -34.93 9.75
CA PRO A 432 22.37 -35.94 9.84
C PRO A 432 23.65 -35.55 9.09
N GLY A 433 23.53 -34.74 8.03
CA GLY A 433 24.64 -34.30 7.19
C GLY A 433 25.28 -32.97 7.57
N ILE A 434 24.94 -32.33 8.71
CA ILE A 434 25.28 -30.92 9.01
C ILE A 434 25.88 -30.73 10.42
N ASP A 435 26.63 -29.65 10.57
CA ASP A 435 27.17 -29.06 11.80
C ASP A 435 26.13 -28.91 12.92
N GLU A 436 26.59 -29.14 14.16
CA GLU A 436 25.77 -29.04 15.38
C GLU A 436 25.05 -27.69 15.52
N GLN A 437 25.69 -26.59 15.13
CA GLN A 437 25.12 -25.24 15.25
C GLN A 437 23.83 -25.06 14.42
N ASN A 438 23.86 -25.42 13.14
CA ASN A 438 22.68 -25.29 12.26
C ASN A 438 21.55 -26.23 12.69
N ARG A 439 21.90 -27.43 13.17
CA ARG A 439 20.93 -28.37 13.74
C ARG A 439 20.26 -27.81 15.00
N GLN A 440 21.01 -27.18 15.89
CA GLN A 440 20.46 -26.55 17.09
C GLN A 440 19.54 -25.38 16.72
N GLU A 441 19.94 -24.56 15.75
CA GLU A 441 19.13 -23.41 15.31
C GLU A 441 17.83 -23.85 14.63
N ALA A 442 17.88 -24.81 13.70
CA ALA A 442 16.67 -25.35 13.07
C ALA A 442 15.69 -25.96 14.09
N ASN A 443 16.21 -26.69 15.08
CA ASN A 443 15.39 -27.22 16.17
C ASN A 443 14.81 -26.12 17.07
N ARG A 444 15.59 -25.07 17.37
CA ARG A 444 15.12 -23.90 18.13
C ARG A 444 13.99 -23.18 17.40
N ILE A 445 14.15 -22.91 16.10
CA ILE A 445 13.12 -22.28 15.27
C ILE A 445 11.84 -23.12 15.29
N TRP A 446 11.95 -24.44 15.10
CA TRP A 446 10.81 -25.34 15.16
C TRP A 446 10.12 -25.36 16.53
N GLN A 447 10.87 -25.36 17.63
CA GLN A 447 10.31 -25.33 18.98
C GLN A 447 9.58 -24.00 19.26
N THR A 448 10.12 -22.89 18.78
CA THR A 448 9.54 -21.54 18.97
C THR A 448 8.19 -21.41 18.27
N ARG A 449 7.92 -22.19 17.21
CA ARG A 449 6.61 -22.23 16.52
C ARG A 449 5.46 -22.58 17.46
N ASN A 450 5.66 -23.46 18.45
CA ASN A 450 4.60 -23.85 19.39
C ASN A 450 4.14 -22.65 20.25
N SER A 451 5.04 -21.70 20.51
CA SER A 451 4.76 -20.46 21.25
C SER A 451 3.90 -19.48 20.46
N TYR A 452 3.84 -19.58 19.13
CA TYR A 452 3.00 -18.73 18.27
C TYR A 452 1.69 -19.40 17.82
N SER A 453 1.33 -20.55 18.43
CA SER A 453 -0.04 -21.07 18.31
C SER A 453 -1.04 -20.09 18.94
N PRO A 454 -2.34 -20.10 18.58
CA PRO A 454 -3.33 -19.27 19.26
C PRO A 454 -3.23 -19.41 20.78
N ALA A 455 -3.12 -20.65 21.29
CA ALA A 455 -2.88 -20.97 22.70
C ALA A 455 -1.57 -20.38 23.28
N GLY A 456 -0.48 -20.39 22.50
CA GLY A 456 0.79 -19.78 22.88
C GLY A 456 0.74 -18.24 22.89
N LEU A 457 0.04 -17.62 21.94
CA LEU A 457 -0.22 -16.19 21.89
C LEU A 457 -1.12 -15.74 23.06
N TYR A 458 -2.12 -16.54 23.44
CA TYR A 458 -2.92 -16.32 24.65
C TYR A 458 -2.05 -16.33 25.93
N ASN A 459 -1.07 -17.23 26.01
CA ASN A 459 -0.15 -17.30 27.15
C ASN A 459 0.91 -16.18 27.15
N LEU A 460 1.30 -15.66 25.99
CA LEU A 460 2.24 -14.56 25.85
C LEU A 460 1.61 -13.18 26.16
N ASN A 461 0.31 -13.02 25.90
CA ASN A 461 -0.37 -11.72 26.00
C ASN A 461 -1.02 -11.43 27.36
N GLY A 462 -0.92 -12.32 28.35
CA GLY A 462 -1.20 -12.04 29.77
C GLY A 462 -2.57 -11.41 30.11
N THR A 463 -3.55 -11.46 29.20
CA THR A 463 -4.83 -10.77 29.34
C THR A 463 -5.96 -11.78 29.39
N ASN A 464 -6.52 -11.91 30.59
CA ASN A 464 -7.72 -12.68 30.84
C ASN A 464 -8.92 -11.75 30.61
N PRO A 465 -9.83 -12.04 29.67
CA PRO A 465 -11.21 -11.71 29.87
C PRO A 465 -12.00 -13.02 29.87
N ALA A 466 -12.12 -13.61 31.06
CA ALA A 466 -13.25 -14.47 31.36
C ALA A 466 -14.51 -13.59 31.41
N ALA A 467 -15.04 -13.20 30.23
CA ALA A 467 -16.41 -12.76 30.04
C ALA A 467 -16.70 -12.67 28.53
N SER A 468 -17.81 -13.28 28.13
CA SER A 468 -18.42 -13.30 26.79
C SER A 468 -17.64 -13.99 25.67
N LEU A 469 -17.86 -15.29 25.53
CA LEU A 469 -18.48 -15.90 24.34
C LEU A 469 -18.65 -17.40 24.62
N SER A 470 -19.68 -17.72 25.41
CA SER A 470 -20.26 -19.06 25.42
C SER A 470 -21.01 -19.27 24.10
N GLY A 471 -20.29 -19.70 23.08
CA GLY A 471 -20.84 -20.17 21.81
C GLY A 471 -20.03 -21.36 21.37
N LYS A 472 -20.51 -22.56 21.68
CA LYS A 472 -19.98 -23.81 21.15
C LYS A 472 -20.14 -23.76 19.62
N ASP A 473 -19.04 -23.60 18.91
CA ASP A 473 -18.90 -24.13 17.55
C ASP A 473 -17.46 -24.61 17.35
N ASN A 474 -17.33 -25.88 16.99
CA ASN A 474 -16.08 -26.55 16.68
C ASN A 474 -15.49 -25.95 15.39
N CYS A 475 -14.60 -24.98 15.51
CA CYS A 475 -13.78 -24.52 14.38
C CYS A 475 -12.56 -25.43 14.21
N HIS A 476 -12.59 -26.26 13.17
CA HIS A 476 -11.41 -26.89 12.59
C HIS A 476 -10.38 -25.81 12.19
N TYR A 477 -9.12 -26.04 12.58
CA TYR A 477 -7.88 -25.43 12.11
C TYR A 477 -8.03 -24.16 11.24
N GLY A 478 -7.94 -22.99 11.87
CA GLY A 478 -7.84 -21.70 11.18
C GLY A 478 -6.51 -21.58 10.43
N HIS A 479 -6.58 -21.70 9.11
CA HIS A 479 -5.57 -21.18 8.19
C HIS A 479 -5.57 -19.64 8.28
N PRO A 480 -4.41 -18.95 8.41
CA PRO A 480 -4.35 -17.48 8.42
C PRO A 480 -4.45 -16.87 7.00
N LEU A 481 -5.04 -17.57 6.03
CA LEU A 481 -5.13 -17.14 4.63
C LEU A 481 -6.58 -17.19 4.11
N ASP A 482 -7.56 -16.99 4.99
CA ASP A 482 -8.97 -16.95 4.58
C ASP A 482 -9.33 -15.57 4.03
N LEU A 483 -9.23 -15.43 2.70
CA LEU A 483 -9.68 -14.27 1.89
C LEU A 483 -11.14 -13.85 2.18
N ARG A 484 -11.94 -14.67 2.86
CA ARG A 484 -13.35 -14.36 3.18
C ARG A 484 -13.52 -13.28 4.25
N LEU A 485 -12.54 -13.06 5.13
CA LEU A 485 -12.65 -12.03 6.18
C LEU A 485 -12.28 -10.62 5.69
N PHE A 486 -11.59 -10.49 4.55
CA PHE A 486 -11.12 -9.19 4.04
C PHE A 486 -12.06 -8.53 3.04
N LEU A 487 -13.03 -9.25 2.45
CA LEU A 487 -13.98 -8.69 1.48
C LEU A 487 -15.16 -7.94 2.11
N GLY A 488 -15.12 -7.72 3.44
CA GLY A 488 -16.20 -7.09 4.21
C GLY A 488 -15.93 -5.66 4.68
N VAL A 489 -14.78 -5.07 4.37
CA VAL A 489 -14.47 -3.68 4.75
C VAL A 489 -13.85 -2.96 3.56
N PHE A 490 -14.48 -1.84 3.22
CA PHE A 490 -14.20 -0.89 2.15
C PHE A 490 -12.76 -0.40 2.08
#